data_AF-K4KYB4-F1
#
_entry.id   AF-K4KYB4-F1
#
_cell.length_a   1.000
_cell.length_b   1.000
_cell.length_c   1.000
_cell.angle_alpha   90.00
_cell.angle_beta   90.00
_cell.angle_gamma   90.00
#
_symmetry.space_group_name_H-M   'P 1'
#
loop_
_entity.id
_entity.type
_entity.pdbx_description
1 polymer ?
#
loop_
_entity_poly.entity_id
_entity_poly.type
_entity_poly.pdbx_seq_one_letter_code
_entity_poly.pdbx_strand_id
1 'polypeptide(L)' 'MKKIMEYGVMKAPGVVVNNKVKAMGRVPSKEEIKKYIQDEMNA' A
#
# COMPACT_ATOMS: atom_id res chain seq x y z
N MET A 1 14.11 11.04 0.13
CA MET A 1 12.95 11.64 -0.57
C MET A 1 12.56 10.90 -1.86
N LYS A 2 13.49 10.52 -2.75
CA LYS A 2 13.17 9.90 -4.06
C LYS A 2 12.46 8.54 -4.03
N LYS A 3 12.77 7.67 -3.05
CA LYS A 3 12.23 6.30 -3.01
C LYS A 3 10.71 6.18 -2.86
N ILE A 4 10.07 7.15 -2.19
CA ILE A 4 8.61 7.11 -1.93
C ILE A 4 7.82 7.49 -3.19
N MET A 5 8.37 8.38 -4.02
CA MET A 5 7.80 8.75 -5.32
C MET A 5 7.93 7.61 -6.34
N GLU A 6 8.99 6.79 -6.27
CA GLU A 6 9.15 5.60 -7.13
C GLU A 6 8.03 4.57 -6.89
N TYR A 7 7.49 4.53 -5.66
CA TYR A 7 6.31 3.73 -5.34
C TYR A 7 4.99 4.42 -5.67
N GLY A 8 4.96 5.55 -6.38
CA GLY A 8 3.71 6.24 -6.74
C GLY A 8 2.93 6.85 -5.56
N VAL A 9 3.50 6.85 -4.35
CA VAL A 9 2.86 7.44 -3.16
C VAL A 9 3.11 8.95 -3.16
N MET A 10 2.25 9.70 -3.84
CA MET A 10 2.33 11.18 -3.89
C MET A 10 1.88 11.85 -2.57
N LYS A 11 1.09 11.15 -1.75
CA LYS A 11 0.61 11.62 -0.45
C LYS A 11 0.75 10.51 0.60
N ALA A 12 1.56 10.76 1.64
CA ALA A 12 1.56 9.95 2.84
C ALA A 12 0.32 10.28 3.71
N PRO A 13 -0.23 9.34 4.49
CA PRO A 13 0.18 7.95 4.68
C PRO A 13 -0.20 7.06 3.49
N GLY A 14 0.67 6.10 3.15
CA GLY A 14 0.42 5.11 2.10
C GLY A 14 0.97 3.74 2.50
N VAL A 15 0.31 2.68 2.03
CA VAL A 15 0.67 1.29 2.30
C VAL A 15 1.03 0.63 0.98
N VAL A 16 2.22 0.07 0.92
CA VAL A 16 2.77 -0.67 -0.23
C VAL A 16 3.04 -2.10 0.22
N VAL A 17 2.54 -3.08 -0.52
CA VAL A 17 2.76 -4.51 -0.29
C VAL A 17 3.28 -5.10 -1.59
N ASN A 18 4.39 -5.84 -1.56
CA ASN A 18 5.03 -6.44 -2.74
C ASN A 18 5.25 -5.45 -3.90
N ASN A 19 5.78 -4.27 -3.60
CA ASN A 19 6.00 -3.17 -4.56
C ASN A 19 4.72 -2.62 -5.24
N LYS A 20 3.52 -3.05 -4.82
CA LYS A 20 2.24 -2.48 -5.29
C LYS A 20 1.64 -1.55 -4.24
N VAL A 21 1.15 -0.40 -4.69
CA VAL A 21 0.42 0.54 -3.84
C VAL A 21 -0.97 -0.01 -3.55
N LYS A 22 -1.29 -0.21 -2.28
CA LYS A 22 -2.62 -0.69 -1.84
C LYS A 22 -3.46 0.43 -1.20
N ALA A 23 -2.81 1.43 -0.61
CA ALA A 23 -3.47 2.63 -0.11
C ALA A 23 -2.55 3.86 -0.21
N MET A 24 -3.13 5.03 -0.48
CA MET A 24 -2.45 6.33 -0.44
C MET A 24 -3.42 7.41 0.04
N GLY A 25 -2.95 8.33 0.88
CA GLY A 25 -3.75 9.44 1.41
C GLY A 25 -4.82 9.08 2.44
N ARG A 26 -4.86 7.83 2.93
CA ARG A 26 -5.75 7.38 4.01
C ARG A 26 -5.14 6.25 4.83
N VAL A 27 -5.56 6.12 6.09
CA VAL A 27 -5.20 4.98 6.95
C VAL A 27 -6.21 3.85 6.69
N PRO A 28 -5.79 2.69 6.14
CA PRO A 28 -6.70 1.57 5.91
C PRO A 28 -7.10 0.89 7.22
N SER A 29 -8.29 0.31 7.25
CA SER A 29 -8.78 -0.47 8.40
C SER A 29 -8.08 -1.83 8.50
N LYS A 30 -8.13 -2.48 9.67
CA LYS A 30 -7.54 -3.82 9.88
C LYS A 30 -8.00 -4.86 8.85
N GLU A 31 -9.27 -4.81 8.45
CA GLU A 31 -9.84 -5.71 7.44
C GLU A 31 -9.26 -5.49 6.04
N GLU A 32 -9.02 -4.22 5.66
CA GLU A 32 -8.42 -3.88 4.37
C GLU A 32 -6.97 -4.35 4.30
N ILE A 33 -6.21 -4.19 5.39
CA ILE A 33 -4.83 -4.68 5.47
C ILE A 33 -4.76 -6.19 5.28
N LYS A 34 -5.67 -6.95 5.94
CA LYS A 34 -5.75 -8.41 5.74
C LYS A 34 -6.04 -8.77 4.30
N LYS A 35 -6.99 -8.07 3.66
CA LYS A 35 -7.28 -8.26 2.22
C LYS A 35 -6.05 -7.99 1.36
N TYR A 36 -5.31 -6.91 1.60
CA TYR A 36 -4.12 -6.58 0.82
C TYR A 36 -3.04 -7.66 0.89
N ILE A 37 -2.83 -8.24 2.07
CA ILE A 37 -1.87 -9.34 2.27
C ILE A 37 -2.37 -10.60 1.57
N GLN A 38 -3.65 -10.94 1.72
CA GLN A 38 -4.21 -12.16 1.13
C GLN A 38 -4.28 -12.09 -0.40
N ASP A 39 -4.61 -10.93 -0.96
CA ASP A 39 -4.58 -10.67 -2.40
C ASP A 39 -3.18 -10.90 -3.00
N GLU A 40 -2.13 -10.55 -2.26
CA GLU A 40 -0.74 -10.76 -2.71
C GLU A 40 -0.17 -12.15 -2.39
N MET A 41 -0.75 -12.91 -1.45
CA MET A 41 -0.35 -14.29 -1.19
C MET A 41 -0.93 -15.30 -2.20
N ASN A 42 -2.01 -14.91 -2.90
CA ASN A 42 -2.67 -15.75 -3.90
C ASN A 42 -2.29 -15.38 -5.35
N ALA A 43 -1.34 -14.46 -5.53
CA ALA A 43 -0.88 -13.94 -6.82
C ALA A 43 0.53 -14.44 -7.17
#